data_AF-A0A843GEQ4-F1
#
_entry.id   AF-A0A843GEQ4-F1
#
_cell.length_a   1.000
_cell.length_b   1.000
_cell.length_c   1.000
_cell.angle_alpha   90.00
_cell.angle_beta   90.00
_cell.angle_gamma   90.00
#
_symmetry.space_group_name_H-M   'P 1'
#
loop_
_entity.id
_entity.type
_entity.pdbx_description
1 polymer ?
#
loop_
_entity_poly.entity_id
_entity_poly.type
_entity_poly.pdbx_seq_one_letter_code
_entity_poly.pdbx_strand_id
1 'polypeptide(L)'
;MIDLVYIMADKESINNDLELLYSLRSVEKYVGDYNNIFITGRCPDFIDRNKVIYTPCKDIGAPMTNHWHKVRETIIQNELDGDFVLMYDDIFFVKPTNLTNYPFYQRGKLGESTTGGEHYRATLLNARDFLVRKGYNNYDHELHIPCIYNADTFMALDRYFMALKDDCQSMAVRSVYGNMAFEEQPYRGDIKIRSQMERVKYAIGVADCFSVSDDMFQFDTYDWLKKDLGKQSRWEK
;
A
#
# COMPACT_ATOMS: atom_id res chain seq x y z
N MET A 1 9.57 3.37 -16.43
CA MET A 1 9.93 2.58 -15.23
C MET A 1 9.60 3.42 -14.03
N ILE A 2 9.08 2.81 -12.97
CA ILE A 2 8.60 3.50 -11.77
C ILE A 2 9.25 2.91 -10.52
N ASP A 3 9.47 3.70 -9.48
CA ASP A 3 9.99 3.20 -8.20
C ASP A 3 8.88 2.56 -7.36
N LEU A 4 9.22 1.53 -6.58
CA LEU A 4 8.28 0.84 -5.68
C LEU A 4 8.65 1.13 -4.23
N VAL A 5 7.71 1.67 -3.45
CA VAL A 5 7.90 2.01 -2.04
C VAL A 5 7.08 1.07 -1.16
N TYR A 6 7.75 0.18 -0.45
CA TYR A 6 7.15 -0.66 0.57
C TYR A 6 7.28 0.01 1.94
N ILE A 7 6.14 0.18 2.62
CA ILE A 7 6.10 0.65 4.00
C ILE A 7 5.84 -0.51 4.96
N MET A 8 6.82 -0.80 5.81
CA MET A 8 6.83 -1.96 6.71
C MET A 8 6.57 -1.50 8.14
N ALA A 9 5.69 -2.17 8.87
CA ALA A 9 5.50 -1.93 10.31
C ALA A 9 6.78 -2.26 11.11
N ASP A 10 6.95 -1.63 12.26
CA ASP A 10 8.12 -1.86 13.12
C ASP A 10 8.09 -3.24 13.79
N LYS A 11 6.88 -3.71 14.08
CA LYS A 11 6.67 -5.04 14.64
C LYS A 11 7.05 -6.12 13.64
N GLU A 12 7.53 -7.23 14.17
CA GLU A 12 7.73 -8.44 13.38
C GLU A 12 6.38 -8.96 12.86
N SER A 13 6.34 -9.44 11.61
CA SER A 13 5.16 -10.10 11.07
C SER A 13 4.93 -11.40 11.85
N ILE A 14 3.67 -11.74 12.10
CA ILE A 14 3.31 -13.02 12.72
C ILE A 14 3.70 -14.23 11.84
N ASN A 15 3.94 -13.99 10.56
CA ASN A 15 4.32 -15.00 9.58
C ASN A 15 5.79 -14.87 9.16
N ASN A 16 6.67 -14.29 10.00
CA ASN A 16 8.11 -14.16 9.73
C ASN A 16 8.41 -13.50 8.36
N ASP A 17 7.62 -12.49 8.01
CA ASP A 17 7.78 -11.66 6.80
C ASP A 17 7.57 -12.39 5.48
N LEU A 18 6.89 -13.54 5.53
CA LEU A 18 6.51 -14.27 4.32
C LEU A 18 5.62 -13.44 3.40
N GLU A 19 4.84 -12.49 3.93
CA GLU A 19 4.10 -11.49 3.16
C GLU A 19 5.03 -10.76 2.20
N LEU A 20 6.03 -10.04 2.74
CA LEU A 20 6.96 -9.26 1.95
C LEU A 20 7.75 -10.13 0.98
N LEU A 21 8.18 -11.31 1.43
CA LEU A 21 8.92 -12.27 0.61
C LEU A 21 8.15 -12.58 -0.67
N TYR A 22 6.90 -13.01 -0.55
CA TYR A 22 6.11 -13.37 -1.72
C TYR A 22 5.58 -12.17 -2.49
N SER A 23 5.35 -11.02 -1.84
CA SER A 23 5.03 -9.79 -2.56
C SER A 23 6.15 -9.41 -3.53
N LEU A 24 7.41 -9.40 -3.07
CA LEU A 24 8.58 -9.10 -3.89
C LEU A 24 8.79 -10.12 -5.02
N ARG A 25 8.57 -11.41 -4.74
CA ARG A 25 8.61 -12.45 -5.79
C ARG A 25 7.49 -12.28 -6.82
N SER A 26 6.30 -11.84 -6.39
CA SER A 26 5.20 -11.54 -7.31
C SER A 26 5.53 -10.34 -8.20
N VAL A 27 6.18 -9.31 -7.65
CA VAL A 27 6.71 -8.17 -8.42
C VAL A 27 7.72 -8.65 -9.45
N GLU A 28 8.75 -9.40 -9.04
CA GLU A 28 9.78 -9.93 -9.96
C GLU A 28 9.19 -10.77 -11.10
N LYS A 29 8.12 -11.53 -10.82
CA LYS A 29 7.49 -12.41 -11.80
C LYS A 29 6.55 -11.68 -12.76
N TYR A 30 5.80 -10.69 -12.25
CA TYR A 30 4.64 -10.13 -12.96
C TYR A 30 4.74 -8.63 -13.26
N VAL A 31 5.69 -7.90 -12.68
CA VAL A 31 5.89 -6.47 -12.92
C VAL A 31 7.20 -6.28 -13.67
N GLY A 32 7.12 -5.86 -14.93
CA GLY A 32 8.31 -5.74 -15.80
C GLY A 32 9.05 -4.40 -15.70
N ASP A 33 8.32 -3.30 -15.51
CA ASP A 33 8.85 -1.95 -15.76
C ASP A 33 8.98 -1.11 -14.47
N TYR A 34 9.88 -1.50 -13.58
CA TYR A 34 10.18 -0.75 -12.36
C TYR A 34 11.69 -0.54 -12.15
N ASN A 35 12.04 0.54 -11.44
CA ASN A 35 13.41 0.98 -11.21
C ASN A 35 13.96 0.36 -9.93
N ASN A 36 13.71 1.01 -8.79
CA ASN A 36 14.22 0.62 -7.49
C ASN A 36 13.09 0.10 -6.59
N ILE A 37 13.50 -0.69 -5.59
CA ILE A 37 12.65 -1.06 -4.46
C ILE A 37 13.15 -0.32 -3.23
N PHE A 38 12.28 0.51 -2.67
CA PHE A 38 12.46 1.16 -1.40
C PHE A 38 11.78 0.33 -0.32
N ILE A 39 12.50 0.02 0.75
CA ILE A 39 11.95 -0.61 1.95
C ILE A 39 12.06 0.40 3.09
N THR A 40 10.92 0.89 3.58
CA THR A 40 10.87 1.89 4.65
C THR A 40 10.25 1.31 5.90
N GLY A 41 10.94 1.44 7.02
CA GLY A 41 10.53 0.84 8.30
C GLY A 41 11.45 -0.30 8.72
N ARG A 42 10.88 -1.44 9.09
CA ARG A 42 11.65 -2.66 9.33
C ARG A 42 12.07 -3.30 8.01
N CYS A 43 13.32 -3.77 7.93
CA CYS A 43 13.82 -4.53 6.78
C CYS A 43 14.22 -5.95 7.24
N PRO A 44 13.47 -6.99 6.83
CA PRO A 44 13.72 -8.38 7.19
C PRO A 44 15.10 -8.88 6.79
N ASP A 45 15.60 -9.90 7.50
CA ASP A 45 16.96 -10.42 7.31
C ASP A 45 17.16 -11.17 5.99
N PHE A 46 16.09 -11.67 5.35
CA PHE A 46 16.21 -12.34 4.05
C PHE A 46 16.49 -11.37 2.90
N ILE A 47 16.24 -10.06 3.09
CA ILE A 47 16.46 -9.03 2.08
C ILE A 47 17.95 -8.75 1.93
N ASP A 48 18.44 -8.77 0.68
CA ASP A 48 19.75 -8.27 0.31
C ASP A 48 19.73 -6.74 0.27
N ARG A 49 20.21 -6.12 1.34
CA ARG A 49 20.25 -4.66 1.51
C ARG A 49 21.14 -3.94 0.48
N ASN A 50 21.98 -4.65 -0.28
CA ASN A 50 22.75 -4.03 -1.36
C ASN A 50 21.92 -3.84 -2.64
N LYS A 51 20.74 -4.45 -2.70
CA LYS A 51 19.86 -4.40 -3.87
C LYS A 51 18.61 -3.54 -3.66
N VAL A 52 18.34 -3.11 -2.43
CA VAL A 52 17.19 -2.25 -2.11
C VAL A 52 17.68 -0.93 -1.53
N ILE A 53 16.85 0.11 -1.64
CA ILE A 53 17.08 1.38 -0.95
C ILE A 53 16.36 1.30 0.40
N TYR A 54 17.11 1.25 1.49
CA TYR A 54 16.55 1.05 2.82
C TYR A 54 16.46 2.35 3.61
N THR A 55 15.26 2.66 4.10
CA THR A 55 14.99 3.84 4.95
C THR A 55 14.52 3.39 6.33
N PRO A 56 15.38 3.43 7.37
CA PRO A 56 14.95 3.12 8.72
C PRO A 56 13.96 4.17 9.23
N CYS A 57 12.75 3.76 9.58
CA CYS A 57 11.70 4.68 10.03
C CYS A 57 10.80 3.99 11.07
N LYS A 58 10.65 4.59 12.26
CA LYS A 58 9.83 3.99 13.32
C LYS A 58 8.35 4.32 13.17
N ASP A 59 7.49 3.45 13.67
CA ASP A 59 6.08 3.73 13.88
C ASP A 59 5.94 4.81 14.97
N ILE A 60 5.17 5.85 14.68
CA ILE A 60 4.97 7.02 15.57
C ILE A 60 3.54 7.14 16.09
N GLY A 61 2.64 6.24 15.69
CA GLY A 61 1.26 6.25 16.16
C GLY A 61 0.38 5.21 15.49
N ALA A 62 -0.84 5.63 15.14
CA ALA A 62 -1.83 4.79 14.47
C ALA A 62 -1.36 4.40 13.04
N PRO A 63 -1.90 3.31 12.45
CA PRO A 63 -1.47 2.83 11.13
C PRO A 63 -1.47 3.90 10.03
N MET A 64 -2.46 4.79 10.00
CA MET A 64 -2.54 5.88 9.00
C MET A 64 -1.47 6.95 9.22
N THR A 65 -1.17 7.29 10.49
CA THR A 65 -0.04 8.16 10.84
C THR A 65 1.28 7.54 10.41
N ASN A 66 1.45 6.24 10.64
CA ASN A 66 2.67 5.52 10.26
C ASN A 66 2.83 5.45 8.73
N HIS A 67 1.74 5.24 7.99
CA HIS A 67 1.75 5.34 6.53
C HIS A 67 2.26 6.70 6.08
N TRP A 68 1.63 7.79 6.54
CA TRP A 68 2.03 9.14 6.12
C TRP A 68 3.49 9.42 6.47
N HIS A 69 3.87 9.11 7.71
CA HIS A 69 5.23 9.32 8.20
C HIS A 69 6.26 8.55 7.37
N LYS A 70 6.01 7.27 7.09
CA LYS A 70 6.96 6.43 6.35
C LYS A 70 7.14 6.91 4.92
N VAL A 71 6.05 7.22 4.20
CA VAL A 71 6.15 7.77 2.84
C VAL A 71 6.92 9.10 2.84
N ARG A 72 6.63 9.99 3.79
CA ARG A 72 7.35 11.26 3.97
C ARG A 72 8.84 11.04 4.20
N GLU A 73 9.21 10.14 5.10
CA GLU A 73 10.62 9.83 5.39
C GLU A 73 11.33 9.20 4.19
N THR A 74 10.66 8.34 3.42
CA THR A 74 11.22 7.81 2.16
C THR A 74 11.55 8.95 1.18
N ILE A 75 10.63 9.90 1.02
CA ILE A 75 10.82 11.03 0.10
C ILE A 75 12.00 11.88 0.53
N ILE A 76 12.05 12.27 1.81
CA ILE A 76 13.07 13.19 2.32
C ILE A 76 14.45 12.53 2.35
N GLN A 77 14.57 11.30 2.88
CA GLN A 77 15.87 10.70 3.14
C GLN A 77 16.58 10.20 1.87
N ASN A 78 15.84 9.93 0.80
CA ASN A 78 16.40 9.42 -0.45
C ASN A 78 16.27 10.39 -1.62
N GLU A 79 15.78 11.61 -1.37
CA GLU A 79 15.51 12.60 -2.42
C GLU A 79 14.62 12.02 -3.53
N LEU A 80 13.64 11.17 -3.15
CA LEU A 80 12.76 10.51 -4.11
C LEU A 80 11.87 11.57 -4.77
N ASP A 81 11.91 11.60 -6.09
CA ASP A 81 11.19 12.55 -6.92
C ASP A 81 10.23 11.85 -7.88
N GLY A 82 9.37 12.64 -8.53
CA GLY A 82 8.43 12.14 -9.53
C GLY A 82 7.41 11.13 -8.97
N ASP A 83 6.98 10.22 -9.85
CA ASP A 83 5.97 9.21 -9.54
C ASP A 83 6.59 7.93 -8.99
N PHE A 84 6.00 7.38 -7.94
CA PHE A 84 6.34 6.10 -7.35
C PHE A 84 5.08 5.32 -6.99
N VAL A 85 5.19 4.00 -6.90
CA VAL A 85 4.10 3.13 -6.47
C VAL A 85 4.24 2.84 -5.00
N LEU A 86 3.26 3.25 -4.22
CA LEU A 86 3.10 2.76 -2.86
C LEU A 86 2.63 1.30 -2.87
N MET A 87 3.37 0.47 -2.16
CA MET A 87 3.14 -0.95 -1.99
C MET A 87 3.02 -1.32 -0.50
N TYR A 88 2.32 -2.42 -0.24
CA TYR A 88 2.30 -3.10 1.05
C TYR A 88 2.82 -4.54 0.87
N ASP A 89 3.29 -5.13 1.95
CA ASP A 89 3.80 -6.49 2.00
C ASP A 89 2.73 -7.55 1.73
N ASP A 90 1.45 -7.24 1.94
CA ASP A 90 0.34 -8.15 1.70
C ASP A 90 -0.20 -8.13 0.27
N ILE A 91 0.40 -7.39 -0.68
CA ILE A 91 -0.06 -7.30 -2.08
C ILE A 91 0.69 -8.30 -2.96
N PHE A 92 -0.06 -9.13 -3.68
CA PHE A 92 0.47 -10.14 -4.61
C PHE A 92 -0.07 -9.93 -6.02
N PHE A 93 0.82 -9.77 -7.00
CA PHE A 93 0.45 -9.79 -8.42
C PHE A 93 0.22 -11.21 -8.91
N VAL A 94 -0.74 -11.36 -9.83
CA VAL A 94 -1.15 -12.65 -10.43
C VAL A 94 -1.13 -12.62 -11.96
N LYS A 95 -0.90 -11.44 -12.57
CA LYS A 95 -0.85 -11.23 -14.01
C LYS A 95 0.21 -10.18 -14.36
N PRO A 96 0.80 -10.24 -15.57
CA PRO A 96 1.65 -9.16 -16.08
C PRO A 96 0.98 -7.80 -15.90
N THR A 97 1.63 -6.90 -15.17
CA THR A 97 1.07 -5.61 -14.78
C THR A 97 2.06 -4.50 -15.08
N ASN A 98 1.59 -3.45 -15.77
CA ASN A 98 2.36 -2.23 -15.97
C ASN A 98 1.97 -1.21 -14.89
N LEU A 99 2.91 -0.93 -13.99
CA LEU A 99 2.68 0.00 -12.90
C LEU A 99 2.88 1.47 -13.26
N THR A 100 3.47 1.80 -14.40
CA THR A 100 3.69 3.20 -14.82
C THR A 100 2.37 3.93 -15.09
N ASN A 101 1.32 3.21 -15.47
CA ASN A 101 -0.02 3.76 -15.75
C ASN A 101 -1.10 3.13 -14.86
N TYR A 102 -0.72 2.65 -13.67
CA TYR A 102 -1.66 2.00 -12.76
C TYR A 102 -2.71 3.01 -12.24
N PRO A 103 -4.02 2.78 -12.45
CA PRO A 103 -5.02 3.74 -12.02
C PRO A 103 -5.10 3.88 -10.50
N PHE A 104 -5.37 5.10 -10.03
CA PHE A 104 -5.65 5.37 -8.62
C PHE A 104 -7.12 5.05 -8.30
N TYR A 105 -7.45 3.77 -8.13
CA TYR A 105 -8.85 3.33 -8.01
C TYR A 105 -9.56 3.82 -6.73
N GLN A 106 -10.89 3.82 -6.76
CA GLN A 106 -11.77 4.06 -5.60
C GLN A 106 -12.86 2.99 -5.44
N ARG A 107 -13.47 2.90 -4.26
CA ARG A 107 -14.55 1.93 -3.94
C ARG A 107 -15.87 2.54 -3.46
N GLY A 108 -16.18 3.78 -3.83
CA GLY A 108 -17.36 4.53 -3.42
C GLY A 108 -17.00 5.76 -2.60
N LYS A 109 -17.94 6.32 -1.84
CA LYS A 109 -17.67 7.49 -1.00
C LYS A 109 -17.19 7.09 0.40
N LEU A 110 -16.35 7.95 0.98
CA LEU A 110 -15.90 7.85 2.36
C LEU A 110 -17.09 7.83 3.33
N GLY A 111 -17.06 6.87 4.25
CA GLY A 111 -18.08 6.70 5.28
C GLY A 111 -19.28 5.84 4.88
N GLU A 112 -19.39 5.40 3.62
CA GLU A 112 -20.42 4.44 3.19
C GLU A 112 -20.08 3.00 3.61
N SER A 113 -18.79 2.69 3.81
CA SER A 113 -18.36 1.38 4.30
C SER A 113 -18.87 1.14 5.73
N THR A 114 -19.60 0.03 5.90
CA THR A 114 -20.03 -0.44 7.22
C THR A 114 -18.98 -1.32 7.90
N THR A 115 -17.87 -1.61 7.22
CA THR A 115 -16.84 -2.53 7.69
C THR A 115 -15.71 -1.79 8.43
N GLY A 116 -15.15 -2.44 9.46
CA GLY A 116 -14.08 -1.90 10.30
C GLY A 116 -14.55 -1.39 11.66
N GLY A 117 -13.60 -1.21 12.58
CA GLY A 117 -13.87 -0.73 13.94
C GLY A 117 -14.12 0.78 14.01
N GLU A 118 -14.58 1.25 15.17
CA GLU A 118 -14.94 2.66 15.40
C GLU A 118 -13.82 3.64 15.06
N HIS A 119 -12.58 3.34 15.45
CA HIS A 119 -11.42 4.17 15.12
C HIS A 119 -11.19 4.31 13.62
N TYR A 120 -11.30 3.22 12.86
CA TYR A 120 -11.15 3.27 11.40
C TYR A 120 -12.26 4.11 10.75
N ARG A 121 -13.50 3.95 11.24
CA ARG A 121 -14.64 4.73 10.75
C ARG A 121 -14.47 6.22 11.04
N ALA A 122 -14.00 6.58 12.24
CA ALA A 122 -13.68 7.95 12.59
C ALA A 122 -12.62 8.52 11.62
N THR A 123 -11.60 7.73 11.29
CA THR A 123 -10.57 8.14 10.34
C THR A 123 -11.09 8.45 8.93
N LEU A 124 -12.01 7.61 8.42
CA LEU A 124 -12.67 7.87 7.13
C LEU A 124 -13.55 9.13 7.18
N LEU A 125 -14.28 9.35 8.28
CA LEU A 125 -15.14 10.52 8.44
C LEU A 125 -14.32 11.81 8.54
N ASN A 126 -13.20 11.80 9.25
CA ASN A 126 -12.31 12.96 9.36
C ASN A 126 -11.72 13.34 8.00
N ALA A 127 -11.29 12.35 7.20
CA ALA A 127 -10.86 12.59 5.81
C ALA A 127 -11.98 13.15 4.94
N ARG A 128 -13.19 12.59 5.04
CA ARG A 128 -14.38 13.08 4.31
C ARG A 128 -14.67 14.55 4.62
N ASP A 129 -14.71 14.88 5.91
CA ASP A 129 -15.08 16.22 6.36
C ASP A 129 -13.97 17.25 6.03
N PHE A 130 -12.70 16.82 6.02
CA PHE A 130 -11.61 17.62 5.47
C PHE A 130 -11.79 17.91 3.98
N LEU A 131 -12.00 16.87 3.16
CA LEU A 131 -12.14 16.99 1.71
C LEU A 131 -13.33 17.85 1.30
N VAL A 132 -14.50 17.62 1.92
CA VAL A 132 -15.72 18.41 1.67
C VAL A 132 -15.51 19.89 2.02
N ARG A 133 -14.88 20.21 3.16
CA ARG A 133 -14.56 21.60 3.53
C ARG A 133 -13.60 22.28 2.56
N LYS A 134 -12.78 21.52 1.85
CA LYS A 134 -11.84 22.01 0.84
C LYS A 134 -12.41 22.02 -0.58
N GLY A 135 -13.63 21.53 -0.77
CA GLY A 135 -14.28 21.49 -2.09
C GLY A 135 -13.79 20.35 -2.99
N TYR A 136 -13.15 19.33 -2.44
CA TYR A 136 -12.74 18.14 -3.18
C TYR A 136 -13.82 17.05 -3.16
N ASN A 137 -13.68 16.07 -4.07
CA ASN A 137 -14.40 14.81 -3.98
C ASN A 137 -14.06 14.06 -2.68
N ASN A 138 -14.84 13.04 -2.34
CA ASN A 138 -14.68 12.28 -1.10
C ASN A 138 -14.71 10.77 -1.33
N TYR A 139 -14.07 10.30 -2.39
CA TYR A 139 -13.98 8.88 -2.70
C TYR A 139 -13.08 8.12 -1.72
N ASP A 140 -13.43 6.87 -1.42
CA ASP A 140 -12.64 5.96 -0.58
C ASP A 140 -11.58 5.26 -1.44
N HIS A 141 -10.31 5.57 -1.15
CA HIS A 141 -9.14 4.99 -1.81
C HIS A 141 -8.35 4.02 -0.91
N GLU A 142 -8.93 3.57 0.20
CA GLU A 142 -8.30 2.61 1.13
C GLU A 142 -8.46 1.15 0.63
N LEU A 143 -8.16 0.93 -0.65
CA LEU A 143 -8.16 -0.36 -1.34
C LEU A 143 -6.84 -1.10 -1.12
N HIS A 144 -6.82 -2.42 -0.94
CA HIS A 144 -5.56 -3.15 -0.74
C HIS A 144 -4.90 -3.53 -2.08
N ILE A 145 -4.50 -2.50 -2.82
CA ILE A 145 -3.89 -2.57 -4.15
C ILE A 145 -2.79 -1.51 -4.27
N PRO A 146 -1.88 -1.63 -5.26
CA PRO A 146 -0.86 -0.62 -5.53
C PRO A 146 -1.47 0.76 -5.80
N CYS A 147 -0.77 1.82 -5.44
CA CYS A 147 -1.20 3.20 -5.72
C CYS A 147 -0.05 4.08 -6.17
N ILE A 148 -0.24 4.80 -7.28
CA ILE A 148 0.75 5.78 -7.74
C ILE A 148 0.63 7.05 -6.93
N TYR A 149 1.75 7.46 -6.37
CA TYR A 149 1.95 8.73 -5.69
C TYR A 149 2.97 9.54 -6.48
N ASN A 150 2.83 10.85 -6.40
CA ASN A 150 3.80 11.82 -6.88
C ASN A 150 4.43 12.50 -5.66
N ALA A 151 5.76 12.53 -5.58
CA ALA A 151 6.50 13.03 -4.44
C ALA A 151 6.16 14.50 -4.10
N ASP A 152 6.15 15.39 -5.08
CA ASP A 152 5.82 16.81 -4.87
C ASP A 152 4.38 17.01 -4.39
N THR A 153 3.45 16.27 -4.98
CA THR A 153 2.04 16.30 -4.59
C THR A 153 1.85 15.77 -3.16
N PHE A 154 2.55 14.69 -2.80
CA PHE A 154 2.51 14.15 -1.44
C PHE A 154 3.14 15.12 -0.44
N MET A 155 4.25 15.78 -0.78
CA MET A 155 4.87 16.79 0.06
C MET A 155 4.01 18.07 0.18
N ALA A 156 3.15 18.36 -0.78
CA ALA A 156 2.12 19.39 -0.62
C ALA A 156 1.06 18.99 0.40
N LEU A 157 0.62 17.73 0.40
CA LEU A 157 -0.27 17.16 1.41
C LEU A 157 0.37 17.17 2.81
N ASP A 158 1.66 16.80 2.91
CA ASP A 158 2.44 16.79 4.14
C ASP A 158 2.33 18.12 4.91
N ARG A 159 2.48 19.24 4.20
CA ARG A 159 2.36 20.58 4.80
C ARG A 159 0.99 20.83 5.43
N TYR A 160 -0.09 20.29 4.87
CA TYR A 160 -1.42 20.38 5.49
C TYR A 160 -1.50 19.52 6.75
N PHE A 161 -1.00 18.30 6.72
CA PHE A 161 -1.03 17.41 7.88
C PHE A 161 -0.21 17.96 9.04
N MET A 162 0.97 18.53 8.77
CA MET A 162 1.77 19.21 9.78
C MET A 162 1.04 20.42 10.38
N ALA A 163 0.28 21.18 9.58
CA ALA A 163 -0.47 22.34 10.06
C ALA A 163 -1.68 21.96 10.93
N LEU A 164 -2.24 20.76 10.75
CA LEU A 164 -3.40 20.27 11.48
C LEU A 164 -3.06 19.69 12.87
N LYS A 165 -1.77 19.54 13.21
CA LYS A 165 -1.29 19.02 14.51
C LYS A 165 -2.03 17.72 14.90
N ASP A 166 -2.53 17.62 16.13
CA ASP A 166 -3.12 16.39 16.70
C ASP A 166 -4.32 15.85 15.91
N ASP A 167 -5.01 16.69 15.12
CA ASP A 167 -6.15 16.26 14.30
C ASP A 167 -5.70 15.43 13.07
N CYS A 168 -4.43 15.52 12.65
CA CYS A 168 -3.94 14.81 11.47
C CYS A 168 -3.75 13.30 11.69
N GLN A 169 -3.66 12.86 12.95
CA GLN A 169 -3.39 11.46 13.32
C GLN A 169 -4.54 10.49 12.98
N SER A 170 -5.60 11.00 12.36
CA SER A 170 -6.83 10.28 12.08
C SER A 170 -7.37 10.55 10.69
N MET A 171 -6.52 10.83 9.69
CA MET A 171 -6.99 10.95 8.30
C MET A 171 -6.57 9.76 7.45
N ALA A 172 -7.50 9.31 6.61
CA ALA A 172 -7.28 8.27 5.60
C ALA A 172 -6.39 8.84 4.48
N VAL A 173 -5.07 8.69 4.64
CA VAL A 173 -4.04 9.40 3.86
C VAL A 173 -4.20 9.19 2.36
N ARG A 174 -4.44 7.94 1.92
CA ARG A 174 -4.61 7.62 0.49
C ARG A 174 -5.86 8.26 -0.06
N SER A 175 -6.92 8.28 0.73
CA SER A 175 -8.17 8.91 0.34
C SER A 175 -8.03 10.42 0.22
N VAL A 176 -7.31 11.07 1.15
CA VAL A 176 -7.04 12.51 1.03
C VAL A 176 -6.16 12.78 -0.19
N TYR A 177 -5.08 12.02 -0.37
CA TYR A 177 -4.19 12.15 -1.52
C TYR A 177 -4.94 11.97 -2.85
N GLY A 178 -5.67 10.86 -3.02
CA GLY A 178 -6.35 10.52 -4.26
C GLY A 178 -7.38 11.55 -4.71
N ASN A 179 -8.16 12.10 -3.78
CA ASN A 179 -9.16 13.13 -4.10
C ASN A 179 -8.55 14.51 -4.35
N MET A 180 -7.32 14.78 -3.88
CA MET A 180 -6.61 16.03 -4.16
C MET A 180 -5.79 15.95 -5.45
N ALA A 181 -5.23 14.79 -5.76
CA ALA A 181 -4.34 14.58 -6.89
C ALA A 181 -5.09 14.27 -8.20
N PHE A 182 -6.31 13.74 -8.13
CA PHE A 182 -7.06 13.29 -9.31
C PHE A 182 -8.51 13.80 -9.27
N GLU A 183 -9.02 14.23 -10.43
CA GLU A 183 -10.42 14.66 -10.57
C GLU A 183 -11.37 13.46 -10.75
N GLU A 184 -10.94 12.47 -11.54
CA GLU A 184 -11.69 11.26 -11.85
C GLU A 184 -10.88 10.01 -11.51
N GLN A 185 -11.54 9.02 -10.91
CA GLN A 185 -10.91 7.76 -10.51
C GLN A 185 -11.81 6.56 -10.81
N PRO A 186 -11.29 5.53 -11.49
CA PRO A 186 -12.09 4.36 -11.82
C PRO A 186 -12.52 3.62 -10.57
N TYR A 187 -13.75 3.09 -10.60
CA TYR A 187 -14.24 2.22 -9.54
C TYR A 187 -13.58 0.85 -9.60
N ARG A 188 -13.20 0.31 -8.45
CA ARG A 188 -12.76 -1.07 -8.28
C ARG A 188 -13.13 -1.58 -6.89
N GLY A 189 -13.66 -2.79 -6.82
CA GLY A 189 -13.89 -3.48 -5.55
C GLY A 189 -12.58 -3.90 -4.88
N ASP A 190 -12.55 -3.88 -3.55
CA ASP A 190 -11.40 -4.35 -2.78
C ASP A 190 -11.28 -5.88 -2.84
N ILE A 191 -10.09 -6.38 -3.17
CA ILE A 191 -9.82 -7.83 -3.23
C ILE A 191 -8.84 -8.17 -2.12
N LYS A 192 -9.29 -7.96 -0.88
CA LYS A 192 -8.63 -8.46 0.33
C LYS A 192 -9.25 -9.78 0.75
N ILE A 193 -8.48 -10.86 0.64
CA ILE A 193 -8.88 -12.19 1.05
C ILE A 193 -8.78 -12.25 2.58
N ARG A 194 -9.94 -12.33 3.24
CA ARG A 194 -10.08 -12.40 4.71
C ARG A 194 -10.51 -13.75 5.25
N SER A 195 -10.97 -14.64 4.37
CA SER A 195 -11.38 -16.00 4.72
C SER A 195 -11.67 -16.80 3.45
N GLN A 196 -11.44 -18.12 3.53
CA GLN A 196 -11.78 -19.16 2.55
C GLN A 196 -10.96 -19.20 1.25
N MET A 197 -10.53 -20.42 0.90
CA MET A 197 -9.69 -20.78 -0.26
C MET A 197 -10.25 -20.33 -1.61
N GLU A 198 -11.56 -20.51 -1.86
CA GLU A 198 -12.16 -20.26 -3.19
C GLU A 198 -11.99 -18.81 -3.65
N ARG A 199 -11.71 -17.89 -2.72
CA ARG A 199 -11.39 -16.50 -3.03
C ARG A 199 -10.02 -16.31 -3.70
N VAL A 200 -9.03 -17.17 -3.44
CA VAL A 200 -7.71 -17.09 -4.10
C VAL A 200 -7.85 -17.42 -5.57
N LYS A 201 -8.50 -18.55 -5.90
CA LYS A 201 -8.79 -18.95 -7.29
C LYS A 201 -9.60 -17.89 -8.02
N TYR A 202 -10.64 -17.36 -7.36
CA TYR A 202 -11.43 -16.27 -7.90
C TYR A 202 -10.58 -15.02 -8.18
N ALA A 203 -9.78 -14.56 -7.21
CA ALA A 203 -8.92 -13.39 -7.34
C ALA A 203 -7.93 -13.51 -8.50
N ILE A 204 -7.28 -14.67 -8.64
CA ILE A 204 -6.39 -14.98 -9.77
C ILE A 204 -7.14 -14.86 -11.11
N GLY A 205 -8.40 -15.30 -11.16
CA GLY A 205 -9.24 -15.21 -12.36
C GLY A 205 -9.59 -13.77 -12.74
N VAL A 206 -10.00 -12.94 -11.77
CA VAL A 206 -10.66 -11.66 -12.06
C VAL A 206 -9.78 -10.41 -11.92
N ALA A 207 -8.64 -10.52 -11.23
CA ALA A 207 -7.79 -9.37 -10.95
C ALA A 207 -6.35 -9.57 -11.42
N ASP A 208 -5.61 -8.47 -11.39
CA ASP A 208 -4.17 -8.35 -11.63
C ASP A 208 -3.35 -8.51 -10.35
N CYS A 209 -3.93 -8.12 -9.21
CA CYS A 209 -3.39 -8.31 -7.88
C CYS A 209 -4.50 -8.56 -6.84
N PHE A 210 -4.11 -9.11 -5.70
CA PHE A 210 -4.95 -9.22 -4.51
C PHE A 210 -4.12 -8.99 -3.25
N SER A 211 -4.79 -8.79 -2.12
CA SER A 211 -4.16 -8.77 -0.81
C SER A 211 -4.76 -9.79 0.14
N VAL A 212 -4.07 -10.06 1.26
CA VAL A 212 -4.53 -11.03 2.27
C VAL A 212 -4.50 -10.42 3.66
N SER A 213 -5.29 -10.95 4.59
CA SER A 213 -5.10 -10.68 6.02
C SER A 213 -4.03 -11.60 6.61
N ASP A 214 -3.44 -11.17 7.72
CA ASP A 214 -2.32 -11.86 8.39
C ASP A 214 -2.63 -13.34 8.70
N ASP A 215 -3.89 -13.68 9.00
CA ASP A 215 -4.33 -15.05 9.29
C ASP A 215 -4.36 -15.99 8.07
N MET A 216 -4.30 -15.44 6.85
CA MET A 216 -4.41 -16.24 5.62
C MET A 216 -3.15 -17.03 5.25
N PHE A 217 -2.01 -16.74 5.87
CA PHE A 217 -0.74 -17.44 5.63
C PHE A 217 -0.69 -18.85 6.23
N GLN A 218 -1.70 -19.25 6.98
CA GLN A 218 -1.81 -20.59 7.59
C GLN A 218 -2.59 -21.59 6.71
N PHE A 219 -3.03 -21.18 5.51
CA PHE A 219 -3.95 -21.94 4.66
C PHE A 219 -3.43 -22.08 3.22
N ASP A 220 -4.29 -22.58 2.32
CA ASP A 220 -4.00 -22.83 0.90
C ASP A 220 -3.42 -21.64 0.13
N THR A 221 -3.61 -20.41 0.62
CA THR A 221 -2.93 -19.22 0.09
C THR A 221 -1.41 -19.42 0.11
N TYR A 222 -0.86 -19.91 1.22
CA TYR A 222 0.57 -20.17 1.35
C TYR A 222 1.05 -21.27 0.40
N ASP A 223 0.26 -22.32 0.20
CA ASP A 223 0.58 -23.38 -0.77
C ASP A 223 0.59 -22.83 -2.20
N TRP A 224 -0.36 -21.95 -2.54
CA TRP A 224 -0.35 -21.26 -3.82
C TRP A 224 0.88 -20.36 -3.96
N LEU A 225 1.19 -19.53 -2.96
CA LEU A 225 2.37 -18.66 -2.97
C LEU A 225 3.66 -19.48 -3.15
N LYS A 226 3.81 -20.58 -2.41
CA LYS A 226 4.97 -21.47 -2.53
C LYS A 226 5.05 -22.14 -3.91
N LYS A 227 3.92 -22.54 -4.49
CA LYS A 227 3.88 -23.18 -5.80
C LYS A 227 4.15 -22.20 -6.93
N ASP A 228 3.49 -21.05 -6.94
CA ASP A 228 3.52 -20.09 -8.04
C ASP A 228 4.70 -19.11 -7.93
N LEU A 229 5.03 -18.72 -6.70
CA LEU A 229 6.08 -17.76 -6.34
C LEU A 229 7.20 -18.45 -5.53
N GLY A 230 7.44 -19.74 -5.77
CA GLY A 230 8.50 -20.50 -5.09
C GLY A 230 9.92 -20.11 -5.52
N LYS A 231 10.07 -19.49 -6.71
CA LYS A 231 11.36 -19.05 -7.22
C LYS A 231 11.83 -17.82 -6.45
N GLN A 232 13.07 -17.90 -5.95
CA GLN A 232 13.77 -16.79 -5.30
C GLN A 232 13.86 -15.57 -6.23
N SER A 233 13.49 -14.41 -5.70
CA SER A 233 13.65 -13.11 -6.35
C SER A 233 15.08 -12.61 -6.24
N ARG A 234 15.46 -11.64 -7.08
CA ARG A 234 16.79 -11.03 -6.99
C ARG A 234 17.04 -10.27 -5.68
N TRP A 235 15.98 -9.91 -4.96
CA TRP A 235 16.02 -9.12 -3.71
C TRP A 235 16.40 -9.93 -2.47
N GLU A 236 16.43 -11.25 -2.61
CA GLU A 236 16.80 -12.17 -1.53
C GLU A 236 18.32 -12.41 -1.51
N LYS A 237 18.84 -12.74 -0.33
CA LYS A 237 20.25 -13.13 -0.09
C LYS A 237 20.61 -14.48 -0.71
#